data_AF-A0A177WKP1-F1
#
_entry.id   AF-A0A177WKP1-F1
#
_cell.length_a   1.000
_cell.length_b   1.000
_cell.length_c   1.000
_cell.angle_alpha   90.00
_cell.angle_beta   90.00
_cell.angle_gamma   90.00
#
_symmetry.space_group_name_H-M   'P 1'
#
loop_
_entity.id
_entity.type
_entity.pdbx_description
1 polymer ?
#
loop_
_entity_poly.entity_id
_entity_poly.type
_entity_poly.pdbx_seq_one_letter_code
_entity_poly.pdbx_strand_id
1 'polypeptide(L)'
;MLVTAIRRAARSAPIAKDIPIKDIPDAWMRWTDAHSLYYNVSCSPLGATAAKTLASPVLPTELSIDQAKGWLYLKQAAYVERLNAALGQGQWSLQPVGPISFTPSKKIIYRPFALLHDSKFISEAIGESALSSFSSSQDAHIWCEYTALVRTCKDLAGSKI
;
A
#
# COMPACT_ATOMS: atom_id res chain seq x y z
N MET A 1 21.13 16.93 -22.84
CA MET A 1 20.07 16.82 -23.89
C MET A 1 19.18 15.58 -23.78
N LEU A 2 19.40 14.64 -22.84
CA LEU A 2 18.60 13.40 -22.72
C LEU A 2 17.30 13.54 -21.89
N VAL A 3 17.26 14.48 -20.94
CA VAL A 3 16.14 14.62 -19.98
C VAL A 3 14.88 15.22 -20.64
N THR A 4 15.03 15.98 -21.72
CA THR A 4 13.91 16.61 -22.45
C THR A 4 13.16 15.61 -23.34
N ALA A 5 13.80 14.51 -23.75
CA ALA A 5 13.19 13.51 -24.63
C ALA A 5 12.17 12.61 -23.90
N ILE A 6 12.45 12.24 -22.65
CA ILE A 6 11.58 11.37 -21.83
C ILE A 6 10.24 12.07 -21.52
N ARG A 7 10.25 13.39 -21.27
CA ARG A 7 9.03 14.18 -21.04
C ARG A 7 8.12 14.30 -22.27
N ARG A 8 8.64 14.08 -23.47
CA ARG A 8 7.88 14.24 -24.73
C ARG A 8 7.15 12.95 -25.13
N ALA A 9 7.70 11.78 -24.80
CA ALA A 9 7.10 10.48 -25.10
C ALA A 9 5.85 10.18 -24.26
N ALA A 10 5.78 10.69 -23.02
CA ALA A 10 4.61 10.49 -22.15
C ALA A 10 3.36 11.30 -22.57
N ARG A 11 3.50 12.33 -23.43
CA ARG A 11 2.37 13.16 -23.90
C ARG A 11 1.67 12.63 -25.15
N SER A 12 2.22 11.62 -25.83
CA SER A 12 1.69 11.10 -27.09
C SER A 12 1.31 9.62 -27.04
N ALA A 13 1.33 8.98 -25.87
CA ALA A 13 0.70 7.68 -25.73
C ALA A 13 -0.82 7.89 -25.95
N PRO A 14 -1.46 7.18 -26.90
CA PRO A 14 -2.90 7.24 -26.99
C PRO A 14 -3.46 6.82 -25.63
N ILE A 15 -4.29 7.69 -25.03
CA ILE A 15 -5.15 7.29 -23.92
C ILE A 15 -5.84 6.03 -24.43
N ALA A 16 -5.54 4.89 -23.81
CA ALA A 16 -6.16 3.63 -24.16
C ALA A 16 -7.66 3.91 -24.19
N LYS A 17 -8.28 3.80 -25.38
CA LYS A 17 -9.73 4.02 -25.53
C LYS A 17 -10.38 3.21 -24.42
N ASP A 18 -11.18 3.88 -23.58
CA ASP A 18 -11.89 3.25 -22.47
C ASP A 18 -12.56 1.99 -22.99
N ILE A 19 -11.90 0.85 -22.80
CA ILE A 19 -12.56 -0.43 -22.93
C ILE A 19 -13.37 -0.44 -21.65
N PRO A 20 -14.70 -0.24 -21.69
CA PRO A 20 -15.48 -0.36 -20.49
C PRO A 20 -15.15 -1.74 -19.94
N ILE A 21 -14.59 -1.80 -18.73
CA ILE A 21 -14.37 -3.05 -18.03
C ILE A 21 -15.78 -3.54 -17.71
N LYS A 22 -16.38 -4.22 -18.69
CA LYS A 22 -17.69 -4.84 -18.56
C LYS A 22 -17.50 -5.89 -17.46
N ASP A 23 -18.36 -5.82 -16.46
CA ASP A 23 -18.43 -6.78 -15.35
C ASP A 23 -17.49 -6.51 -14.16
N ILE A 24 -17.21 -5.24 -13.83
CA ILE A 24 -16.69 -4.90 -12.50
C ILE A 24 -17.82 -5.11 -11.47
N PRO A 25 -17.66 -5.99 -10.47
CA PRO A 25 -18.67 -6.14 -9.43
C PRO A 25 -18.88 -4.81 -8.72
N ASP A 26 -20.12 -4.48 -8.31
CA ASP A 26 -20.44 -3.20 -7.63
C ASP A 26 -19.50 -2.89 -6.46
N ALA A 27 -19.04 -3.92 -5.74
CA ALA A 27 -18.11 -3.80 -4.62
C ALA A 27 -16.70 -3.29 -5.01
N TRP A 28 -16.38 -3.28 -6.30
CA TRP A 28 -15.12 -2.81 -6.89
C TRP A 28 -15.32 -1.53 -7.71
N MET A 29 -16.56 -1.06 -7.84
CA MET A 29 -16.95 0.15 -8.58
C MET A 29 -16.34 1.43 -7.97
N ARG A 30 -15.89 1.37 -6.72
CA ARG A 30 -15.08 2.43 -6.11
C ARG A 30 -13.82 2.72 -6.91
N TRP A 31 -13.14 1.71 -7.47
CA TRP A 31 -11.93 1.90 -8.28
C TRP A 31 -12.16 2.43 -9.70
N THR A 32 -13.40 2.38 -10.20
CA THR A 32 -13.73 2.91 -11.52
C THR A 32 -14.00 4.41 -11.50
N ASP A 33 -14.30 4.97 -10.32
CA ASP A 33 -14.45 6.41 -10.13
C ASP A 33 -13.17 7.02 -9.55
N ALA A 34 -12.16 7.13 -10.41
CA ALA A 34 -10.88 7.76 -10.06
C ALA A 34 -11.05 9.22 -9.58
N HIS A 35 -12.11 9.91 -10.01
CA HIS A 35 -12.36 11.31 -9.66
C HIS A 35 -12.80 11.45 -8.20
N SER A 36 -13.65 10.55 -7.70
CA SER A 36 -14.06 10.52 -6.30
C SER A 36 -12.99 9.97 -5.36
N LEU A 37 -12.14 9.05 -5.84
CA LEU A 37 -11.10 8.43 -5.02
C LEU A 37 -9.87 9.31 -4.77
N TYR A 38 -9.47 10.10 -5.78
CA TYR A 38 -8.16 10.75 -5.78
C TYR A 38 -8.20 12.27 -5.89
N TYR A 39 -9.37 12.90 -5.65
CA TYR A 39 -9.55 14.36 -5.77
C TYR A 39 -8.50 15.18 -5.00
N ASN A 40 -8.00 14.66 -3.87
CA ASN A 40 -6.98 15.32 -3.03
C ASN A 40 -5.59 14.66 -3.05
N VAL A 41 -5.34 13.72 -3.96
CA VAL A 41 -4.04 13.03 -4.03
C VAL A 41 -2.97 13.99 -4.52
N SER A 42 -1.86 14.05 -3.79
CA SER A 42 -0.73 14.96 -4.06
C SER A 42 -1.04 16.46 -3.92
N CYS A 43 -2.16 16.85 -3.30
CA CYS A 43 -2.46 18.27 -3.05
C CYS A 43 -1.54 18.92 -2.00
N SER A 44 -0.97 18.13 -1.09
CA SER A 44 0.02 18.59 -0.11
C SER A 44 1.14 17.57 0.02
N PRO A 45 2.42 17.97 -0.03
CA PRO A 45 3.52 17.07 0.25
C PRO A 45 3.52 16.66 1.74
N LEU A 46 4.15 15.53 2.04
CA LEU A 46 4.53 15.18 3.41
C LEU A 46 5.48 16.26 3.96
N GLY A 47 5.29 16.62 5.23
CA GLY A 47 6.16 17.59 5.89
C GLY A 47 7.63 17.13 5.89
N ALA A 48 8.57 18.06 5.75
CA ALA A 48 10.00 17.73 5.67
C ALA A 48 10.51 16.89 6.86
N THR A 49 9.98 17.14 8.06
CA THR A 49 10.28 16.33 9.26
C THR A 49 9.78 14.90 9.12
N ALA A 50 8.54 14.71 8.66
CA ALA A 50 7.96 13.38 8.44
C ALA A 50 8.76 12.60 7.39
N ALA A 51 9.10 13.24 6.28
CA ALA A 51 9.92 12.66 5.23
C ALA A 51 11.32 12.26 5.74
N LYS A 52 11.96 13.10 6.57
CA LYS A 52 13.25 12.79 7.20
C LYS A 52 13.15 11.60 8.16
N THR A 53 12.08 11.52 8.96
CA THR A 53 11.84 10.40 9.87
C THR A 53 11.64 9.09 9.10
N LEU A 54 10.83 9.10 8.03
CA LEU A 54 10.58 7.93 7.19
C LEU A 54 11.82 7.48 6.41
N ALA A 55 12.70 8.42 6.04
CA ALA A 55 13.98 8.14 5.38
C ALA A 55 15.09 7.68 6.33
N SER A 56 14.82 7.56 7.64
CA SER A 56 15.82 7.09 8.61
C SER A 56 16.24 5.65 8.33
N PRO A 57 17.53 5.31 8.51
CA PRO A 57 18.02 3.95 8.25
C PRO A 57 17.31 2.93 9.15
N VAL A 58 17.18 1.70 8.64
CA VAL A 58 16.66 0.57 9.41
C VAL A 58 17.69 0.12 10.44
N LEU A 59 17.26 -0.04 11.68
CA LEU A 59 18.09 -0.49 12.79
C LEU A 59 18.06 -2.02 12.89
N PRO A 60 19.18 -2.67 13.26
CA PRO A 60 19.21 -4.11 13.47
C PRO A 60 18.17 -4.63 14.48
N THR A 61 17.81 -3.83 15.48
CA THR A 61 16.82 -4.16 16.50
C THR A 61 15.38 -4.26 15.95
N GLU A 62 15.10 -3.57 14.86
CA GLU A 62 13.80 -3.58 14.17
C GLU A 62 13.63 -4.82 13.27
N LEU A 63 14.72 -5.52 12.95
CA LEU A 63 14.74 -6.66 12.05
C LEU A 63 14.47 -7.98 12.80
N SER A 64 13.93 -8.95 12.07
CA SER A 64 13.67 -10.32 12.51
C SER A 64 14.06 -11.30 11.40
N ILE A 65 14.37 -12.53 11.79
CA ILE A 65 14.72 -13.62 10.87
C ILE A 65 13.64 -14.69 10.99
N ASP A 66 13.10 -15.11 9.85
CA ASP A 66 12.22 -16.28 9.77
C ASP A 66 13.06 -17.50 10.12
N GLN A 67 12.78 -18.15 11.25
CA GLN A 67 13.60 -19.25 11.76
C GLN A 67 13.57 -20.50 10.87
N ALA A 68 12.53 -20.65 10.05
CA ALA A 68 12.40 -21.81 9.16
C ALA A 68 13.03 -21.56 7.79
N LYS A 69 12.86 -20.35 7.24
CA LYS A 69 13.30 -20.00 5.87
C LYS A 69 14.62 -19.21 5.83
N GLY A 70 15.05 -18.63 6.96
CA GLY A 70 16.23 -17.77 7.04
C GLY A 70 16.05 -16.37 6.43
N TRP A 71 14.82 -15.93 6.17
CA TRP A 71 14.56 -14.64 5.53
C TRP A 71 14.62 -13.50 6.55
N LEU A 72 15.32 -12.43 6.19
CA LEU A 72 15.37 -11.19 6.98
C LEU A 72 14.18 -10.30 6.62
N TYR A 73 13.45 -9.83 7.63
CA TYR A 73 12.32 -8.91 7.45
C TYR A 73 12.24 -7.87 8.57
N LEU A 74 11.61 -6.74 8.26
CA LEU A 74 11.31 -5.70 9.24
C LEU A 74 10.07 -6.12 10.05
N LYS A 75 10.12 -6.01 11.38
CA LYS A 75 9.01 -6.35 12.27
C LYS A 75 7.82 -5.42 12.06
N GLN A 76 6.60 -5.92 12.27
CA GLN A 76 5.37 -5.11 12.21
C GLN A 76 5.41 -3.90 13.15
N ALA A 77 5.91 -4.08 14.38
CA ALA A 77 6.04 -3.00 15.35
C ALA A 77 6.89 -1.83 14.80
N ALA A 78 7.95 -2.12 14.04
CA ALA A 78 8.81 -1.09 13.49
C ALA A 78 8.10 -0.23 12.43
N TYR A 79 7.23 -0.80 11.60
CA TYR A 79 6.40 -0.02 10.68
C TYR A 79 5.47 0.92 11.46
N VAL A 80 4.78 0.39 12.48
CA VAL A 80 3.84 1.15 13.31
C VAL A 80 4.55 2.28 14.06
N GLU A 81 5.69 2.00 14.69
CA GLU A 81 6.50 3.00 15.40
C GLU A 81 7.01 4.10 14.47
N ARG A 82 7.48 3.74 13.27
CA ARG A 82 7.93 4.72 12.26
C ARG A 82 6.78 5.60 11.77
N LEU A 83 5.60 5.03 11.54
CA LEU A 83 4.41 5.81 11.18
C LEU A 83 3.99 6.73 12.34
N ASN A 84 3.97 6.25 13.58
CA ASN A 84 3.66 7.06 14.75
C ASN A 84 4.65 8.22 14.93
N ALA A 85 5.94 7.98 14.69
CA ALA A 85 6.98 9.01 14.78
C ALA A 85 6.91 10.03 13.63
N ALA A 86 6.52 9.62 12.42
CA ALA A 86 6.49 10.48 11.25
C ALA A 86 5.17 11.25 11.09
N LEU A 87 4.05 10.58 11.34
CA LEU A 87 2.69 11.08 11.07
C LEU A 87 1.94 11.44 12.36
N GLY A 88 2.42 11.00 13.51
CA GLY A 88 1.75 11.16 14.80
C GLY A 88 0.90 9.94 15.15
N GLN A 89 0.91 9.57 16.43
CA GLN A 89 0.11 8.47 16.95
C GLN A 89 -1.39 8.78 16.77
N GLY A 90 -2.13 7.84 16.17
CA GLY A 90 -3.56 7.99 15.91
C GLY A 90 -3.94 8.96 14.78
N GLN A 91 -2.96 9.56 14.10
CA GLN A 91 -3.20 10.47 12.97
C GLN A 91 -3.19 9.75 11.61
N TRP A 92 -2.86 8.45 11.61
CA TRP A 92 -2.86 7.61 10.42
C TRP A 92 -3.77 6.39 10.61
N SER A 93 -4.27 5.85 9.50
CA SER A 93 -5.06 4.62 9.52
C SER A 93 -4.85 3.83 8.23
N LEU A 94 -4.91 2.51 8.33
CA LEU A 94 -4.99 1.61 7.19
C LEU A 94 -6.44 1.17 7.06
N GLN A 95 -7.12 1.64 6.01
CA GLN A 95 -8.54 1.37 5.83
C GLN A 95 -8.78 0.45 4.64
N PRO A 96 -9.68 -0.54 4.77
CA PRO A 96 -10.06 -1.35 3.64
C PRO A 96 -10.85 -0.53 2.61
N VAL A 97 -10.49 -0.68 1.33
CA VAL A 97 -11.12 0.07 0.24
C VAL A 97 -12.26 -0.71 -0.40
N GLY A 98 -12.23 -2.04 -0.29
CA GLY A 98 -13.15 -2.96 -0.94
C GLY A 98 -13.39 -4.26 -0.15
N PRO A 99 -14.15 -5.21 -0.73
CA PRO A 99 -14.47 -6.47 -0.09
C PRO A 99 -13.26 -7.38 -0.01
N ILE A 100 -13.32 -8.35 0.90
CA ILE A 100 -12.40 -9.49 0.86
C ILE A 100 -12.74 -10.33 -0.37
N SER A 101 -11.71 -10.73 -1.10
CA SER A 101 -11.83 -11.55 -2.29
C SER A 101 -10.94 -12.78 -2.18
N PHE A 102 -11.29 -13.82 -2.94
CA PHE A 102 -10.58 -15.09 -2.96
C PHE A 102 -10.10 -15.37 -4.38
N THR A 103 -8.96 -16.04 -4.51
CA THR A 103 -8.56 -16.61 -5.80
C THR A 103 -9.55 -17.71 -6.24
N PRO A 104 -9.61 -18.09 -7.53
CA PRO A 104 -10.47 -19.18 -7.99
C PRO A 104 -10.21 -20.51 -7.26
N SER A 105 -8.96 -20.75 -6.85
CA SER A 105 -8.56 -21.90 -6.05
C SER A 105 -9.02 -21.85 -4.59
N LYS A 106 -9.57 -20.73 -4.13
CA LYS A 106 -9.98 -20.45 -2.74
C LYS A 106 -8.88 -20.67 -1.69
N LYS A 107 -7.61 -20.58 -2.10
CA LYS A 107 -6.43 -20.76 -1.22
C LYS A 107 -5.85 -19.45 -0.71
N ILE A 108 -6.02 -18.38 -1.47
CA ILE A 108 -5.49 -17.07 -1.15
C ILE A 108 -6.66 -16.12 -0.96
N ILE A 109 -6.62 -15.39 0.14
CA ILE A 109 -7.46 -14.22 0.36
C ILE A 109 -6.67 -12.97 -0.02
N TYR A 110 -7.35 -11.98 -0.56
CA TYR A 110 -6.76 -10.68 -0.81
C TYR A 110 -7.79 -9.58 -0.64
N ARG A 111 -7.31 -8.39 -0.26
CA ARG A 111 -8.14 -7.22 -0.02
C ARG A 111 -7.33 -5.95 -0.24
N PRO A 112 -7.90 -4.92 -0.90
CA PRO A 112 -7.26 -3.61 -0.99
C PRO A 112 -7.35 -2.80 0.31
N PHE A 113 -6.28 -2.08 0.60
CA PHE A 113 -6.23 -1.13 1.70
C PHE A 113 -5.57 0.18 1.26
N ALA A 114 -6.09 1.28 1.80
CA ALA A 114 -5.52 2.62 1.65
C ALA A 114 -4.92 3.07 2.99
N LEU A 115 -3.68 3.52 2.94
CA LEU A 115 -3.04 4.24 4.02
C LEU A 115 -3.47 5.71 3.95
N LEU A 116 -4.02 6.20 5.06
CA LEU A 116 -4.52 7.56 5.20
C LEU A 116 -3.77 8.27 6.33
N HIS A 117 -3.61 9.58 6.19
CA HIS A 117 -3.16 10.48 7.26
C HIS A 117 -4.01 11.74 7.25
N ASP A 118 -4.63 12.12 8.37
CA ASP A 118 -5.51 13.29 8.44
C ASP A 118 -6.56 13.30 7.31
N SER A 119 -7.23 12.15 7.12
CA SER A 119 -8.20 11.89 6.04
C SER A 119 -7.69 12.09 4.61
N LYS A 120 -6.38 12.27 4.42
CA LYS A 120 -5.74 12.37 3.10
C LYS A 120 -5.17 11.03 2.71
N PHE A 121 -5.35 10.69 1.44
CA PHE A 121 -4.76 9.51 0.84
C PHE A 121 -3.24 9.64 0.76
N ILE A 122 -2.53 8.58 1.18
CA ILE A 122 -1.07 8.46 1.04
C ILE A 122 -0.73 7.45 -0.05
N SER A 123 -1.10 6.19 0.17
CA SER A 123 -0.82 5.08 -0.75
C SER A 123 -1.90 4.00 -0.62
N GLU A 124 -2.01 3.17 -1.64
CA GLU A 124 -2.89 2.02 -1.68
C GLU A 124 -2.09 0.76 -2.02
N ALA A 125 -2.38 -0.34 -1.35
CA ALA A 125 -1.84 -1.63 -1.72
C ALA A 125 -2.84 -2.75 -1.46
N ILE A 126 -2.66 -3.85 -2.18
CA ILE A 126 -3.40 -5.08 -1.93
C ILE A 126 -2.68 -5.86 -0.83
N GLY A 127 -3.41 -6.24 0.20
CA GLY A 127 -3.03 -7.25 1.17
C GLY A 127 -3.39 -8.64 0.64
N GLU A 128 -2.54 -9.63 0.90
CA GLU A 128 -2.82 -11.01 0.52
C GLU A 128 -2.33 -11.98 1.59
N SER A 129 -2.99 -13.15 1.68
CA SER A 129 -2.61 -14.19 2.63
C SER A 129 -3.04 -15.56 2.13
N ALA A 130 -2.19 -16.56 2.34
CA ALA A 130 -2.50 -17.96 2.06
C ALA A 130 -3.21 -18.58 3.27
N LEU A 131 -4.46 -19.01 3.11
CA LEU A 131 -5.28 -19.58 4.20
C LEU A 131 -4.62 -20.80 4.83
N SER A 132 -3.95 -21.64 4.02
CA SER A 132 -3.27 -22.85 4.49
C SER A 132 -2.07 -22.58 5.40
N SER A 133 -1.57 -21.35 5.45
CA SER A 133 -0.44 -20.97 6.30
C SER A 133 -0.85 -20.65 7.74
N PHE A 134 -2.15 -20.65 8.05
CA PHE A 134 -2.68 -20.27 9.36
C PHE A 134 -3.65 -21.32 9.90
N SER A 135 -3.74 -21.41 11.23
CA SER A 135 -4.69 -22.28 11.93
C SER A 135 -6.12 -21.74 11.88
N SER A 136 -6.28 -20.42 11.76
CA SER A 136 -7.59 -19.76 11.67
C SER A 136 -7.69 -18.82 10.47
N SER A 137 -8.92 -18.62 9.97
CA SER A 137 -9.19 -17.64 8.91
C SER A 137 -8.89 -16.22 9.38
N GLN A 138 -9.13 -15.92 10.66
CA GLN A 138 -8.90 -14.63 11.29
C GLN A 138 -7.42 -14.24 11.25
N ASP A 139 -6.52 -15.17 11.54
CA ASP A 139 -5.08 -14.92 11.45
C ASP A 139 -4.65 -14.62 10.01
N ALA A 140 -5.25 -15.32 9.03
CA ALA A 140 -5.02 -15.00 7.64
C ALA A 140 -5.49 -13.58 7.28
N HIS A 141 -6.63 -13.12 7.83
CA HIS A 141 -7.11 -11.74 7.62
C HIS A 141 -6.18 -10.69 8.23
N ILE A 142 -5.67 -10.94 9.45
CA ILE A 142 -4.68 -10.06 10.09
C ILE A 142 -3.40 -10.01 9.24
N TRP A 143 -2.97 -11.14 8.70
CA TRP A 143 -1.80 -11.21 7.83
C TRP A 143 -2.01 -10.47 6.49
N CYS A 144 -3.22 -10.55 5.94
CA CYS A 144 -3.62 -9.82 4.75
C CYS A 144 -3.47 -8.30 4.99
N GLU A 145 -3.98 -7.79 6.11
CA GLU A 145 -3.83 -6.38 6.50
C GLU A 145 -2.36 -5.98 6.70
N TYR A 146 -1.58 -6.79 7.42
CA TYR A 146 -0.15 -6.56 7.61
C TYR A 146 0.61 -6.47 6.29
N THR A 147 0.30 -7.34 5.32
CA THR A 147 0.96 -7.34 4.01
C THR A 147 0.67 -6.04 3.23
N ALA A 148 -0.55 -5.52 3.34
CA ALA A 148 -0.90 -4.23 2.76
C ALA A 148 -0.17 -3.05 3.45
N LEU A 149 -0.07 -3.09 4.78
CA LEU A 149 0.69 -2.09 5.55
C LEU A 149 2.15 -2.01 5.09
N VAL A 150 2.81 -3.16 4.96
CA VAL A 150 4.22 -3.21 4.53
C VAL A 150 4.40 -2.61 3.13
N ARG A 151 3.48 -2.90 2.21
CA ARG A 151 3.53 -2.41 0.83
C ARG A 151 3.33 -0.89 0.78
N THR A 152 2.27 -0.38 1.42
CA THR A 152 2.00 1.07 1.49
C THR A 152 3.15 1.85 2.16
N CYS A 153 3.78 1.30 3.20
CA CYS A 153 4.93 1.93 3.84
C CYS A 153 6.18 1.98 2.95
N LYS A 154 6.35 1.05 2.01
CA LYS A 154 7.49 1.07 1.07
C LYS A 154 7.36 2.19 0.04
N ASP A 155 6.14 2.58 -0.31
CA ASP A 155 5.90 3.69 -1.23
C ASP A 155 6.28 5.05 -0.64
N LEU A 156 6.29 5.17 0.69
CA LEU A 156 6.65 6.38 1.42
C LEU A 156 8.16 6.68 1.39
N ALA A 157 8.98 5.63 1.40
CA ALA A 157 10.43 5.74 1.40
C ALA A 157 10.88 5.97 -0.04
N GLY A 158 10.84 7.24 -0.48
CA GLY A 158 11.04 7.65 -1.87
C GLY A 158 12.08 6.84 -2.64
N SER A 159 11.60 5.90 -3.46
CA SER A 159 12.41 5.32 -4.52
C SER A 159 12.50 6.37 -5.62
N LYS A 160 13.69 6.91 -5.85
CA LYS A 160 13.98 7.60 -7.11
C LYS A 160 14.00 6.53 -8.19
N ILE A 161 12.87 6.32 -8.84
CA ILE A 161 12.74 5.54 -10.08
C ILE A 161 13.26 6.40 -11.24
#